data_AF-A0A815X2C7-F1
#
_entry.id   AF-A0A815X2C7-F1
#
_cell.length_a   1.000
_cell.length_b   1.000
_cell.length_c   1.000
_cell.angle_alpha   90.00
_cell.angle_beta   90.00
_cell.angle_gamma   90.00
#
_symmetry.space_group_name_H-M   'P 1'
#
loop_
_entity.id
_entity.type
_entity.pdbx_description
1 polymer ?
#
loop_
_entity_poly.entity_id
_entity_poly.type
_entity_poly.pdbx_seq_one_letter_code
_entity_poly.pdbx_strand_id
1 'polypeptide(L)'
;MGEYSKALSYYEKALEIKQKTLPSNHPSLAISYNNIGETYRQMGEYSKALSFYEKALEIYQKTLPSNHPDLATSYWCMGSLYENMKDYSKALSYFQRALDIKQRALPPTHPSIKNVKQSIEIVKKKL
;
A
#
# COMPACT_ATOMS: atom_id res chain seq x y z
N MET A 1 17.76 -2.54 -13.11
CA MET A 1 16.53 -2.69 -13.92
C MET A 1 16.14 -4.15 -14.19
N GLY A 2 17.08 -5.08 -14.44
CA GLY A 2 16.73 -6.47 -14.77
C GLY A 2 16.01 -7.29 -13.68
N GLU A 3 16.30 -7.05 -12.39
CA GLU A 3 15.70 -7.82 -11.29
C GLU A 3 14.22 -7.46 -11.06
N TYR A 4 13.85 -6.17 -11.14
CA TYR A 4 12.47 -5.73 -10.99
C TYR A 4 11.57 -6.26 -12.11
N SER A 5 12.05 -6.29 -13.35
CA SER A 5 11.30 -6.88 -14.47
C SER A 5 11.04 -8.38 -14.26
N LYS A 6 12.01 -9.10 -13.70
CA LYS A 6 11.85 -10.52 -13.38
C LYS A 6 10.85 -10.73 -12.24
N ALA A 7 10.95 -9.93 -11.17
CA ALA A 7 10.01 -9.97 -10.04
C ALA A 7 8.57 -9.67 -10.50
N LEU A 8 8.40 -8.63 -11.33
CA LEU A 8 7.12 -8.25 -11.91
C LEU A 8 6.48 -9.42 -12.67
N SER A 9 7.25 -10.08 -13.55
CA SER A 9 6.75 -11.24 -14.30
C SER A 9 6.28 -12.39 -13.40
N TYR A 10 6.98 -12.67 -12.30
CA TYR A 10 6.55 -13.69 -11.35
C TYR A 10 5.27 -13.28 -10.59
N TYR A 11 5.17 -12.01 -10.16
CA TYR A 11 3.98 -11.52 -9.48
C TYR A 11 2.75 -11.47 -10.38
N GLU A 12 2.91 -11.10 -11.66
CA GLU A 12 1.82 -11.09 -12.66
C GLU A 12 1.30 -12.51 -12.93
N LYS A 13 2.20 -13.49 -13.12
CA LYS A 13 1.80 -14.90 -13.27
C LYS A 13 1.06 -15.42 -12.03
N ALA A 14 1.56 -15.10 -10.84
CA ALA A 14 0.91 -15.49 -9.58
C ALA A 14 -0.48 -14.82 -9.43
N LEU A 15 -0.60 -13.55 -9.84
CA LEU A 15 -1.88 -12.84 -9.84
C LEU A 15 -2.87 -13.50 -10.81
N GLU A 16 -2.44 -13.84 -12.03
CA GLU A 16 -3.30 -14.49 -13.03
C GLU A 16 -3.87 -15.84 -12.51
N ILE A 17 -3.02 -16.66 -11.89
CA ILE A 17 -3.46 -17.93 -11.29
C ILE A 17 -4.47 -17.69 -10.18
N LYS A 18 -4.21 -16.73 -9.28
CA LYS A 18 -5.14 -16.36 -8.20
C LYS A 18 -6.47 -15.82 -8.73
N GLN A 19 -6.47 -15.02 -9.79
CA GLN A 19 -7.70 -14.50 -10.40
C GLN A 19 -8.57 -15.61 -11.01
N LYS A 20 -7.98 -16.71 -11.49
CA LYS A 20 -8.72 -17.87 -12.01
C LYS A 20 -9.27 -18.79 -10.92
N THR A 21 -8.72 -18.71 -9.70
CA THR A 21 -8.98 -19.70 -8.63
C THR A 21 -9.68 -19.12 -7.41
N LEU A 22 -9.62 -17.80 -7.21
CA LEU A 22 -10.16 -17.13 -6.03
C LEU A 22 -11.30 -16.18 -6.43
N PRO A 23 -12.25 -15.92 -5.51
CA PRO A 23 -13.21 -14.82 -5.66
C PRO A 23 -12.51 -13.48 -5.92
N SER A 24 -13.13 -12.60 -6.69
CA SER A 24 -12.54 -11.30 -7.09
C SER A 24 -12.21 -10.36 -5.93
N ASN A 25 -12.79 -10.58 -4.75
CA ASN A 25 -12.54 -9.84 -3.53
C ASN A 25 -11.63 -10.59 -2.54
N HIS A 26 -11.01 -11.72 -2.92
CA HIS A 26 -10.18 -12.47 -1.98
C HIS A 26 -8.95 -11.65 -1.52
N PRO A 27 -8.66 -11.53 -0.21
CA PRO A 27 -7.53 -10.72 0.29
C PRO A 27 -6.16 -11.07 -0.32
N SER A 28 -5.93 -12.34 -0.69
CA SER A 28 -4.69 -12.75 -1.37
C SER A 28 -4.46 -12.10 -2.75
N LEU A 29 -5.51 -11.59 -3.40
CA LEU A 29 -5.39 -10.76 -4.61
C LEU A 29 -4.84 -9.38 -4.27
N ALA A 30 -5.30 -8.76 -3.18
CA ALA A 30 -4.78 -7.49 -2.71
C ALA A 30 -3.29 -7.55 -2.36
N ILE A 31 -2.83 -8.64 -1.74
CA ILE A 31 -1.39 -8.88 -1.52
C ILE A 31 -0.62 -8.88 -2.85
N SER A 32 -1.12 -9.60 -3.86
CA SER A 32 -0.49 -9.63 -5.18
C SER A 32 -0.46 -8.24 -5.84
N TYR A 33 -1.56 -7.50 -5.79
CA TYR A 33 -1.63 -6.15 -6.31
C TYR A 33 -0.67 -5.19 -5.59
N ASN A 34 -0.56 -5.26 -4.26
CA ASN A 34 0.43 -4.48 -3.50
C ASN A 34 1.86 -4.78 -3.94
N ASN A 35 2.23 -6.06 -4.12
CA ASN A 35 3.59 -6.43 -4.53
C ASN A 35 3.94 -5.92 -5.94
N ILE A 36 2.99 -5.98 -6.86
CA ILE A 36 3.14 -5.41 -8.21
C ILE A 36 3.26 -3.88 -8.14
N GLY A 37 2.39 -3.24 -7.35
CA GLY A 37 2.42 -1.79 -7.14
C GLY A 37 3.76 -1.32 -6.57
N GLU A 38 4.30 -2.03 -5.58
CA GLU A 38 5.61 -1.73 -5.00
C GLU A 38 6.73 -1.91 -6.02
N THR A 39 6.67 -2.96 -6.84
CA THR A 39 7.66 -3.18 -7.90
C THR A 39 7.66 -2.03 -8.90
N TYR A 40 6.49 -1.55 -9.34
CA TYR A 40 6.39 -0.37 -10.20
C TYR A 40 6.87 0.91 -9.50
N ARG A 41 6.58 1.09 -8.22
CA ARG A 41 7.05 2.25 -7.44
C ARG A 41 8.58 2.30 -7.41
N GLN A 42 9.23 1.16 -7.17
CA GLN A 42 10.69 1.02 -7.16
C GLN A 42 11.31 1.25 -8.56
N MET A 43 10.55 1.00 -9.62
CA MET A 43 10.94 1.33 -11.00
C MET A 43 10.71 2.81 -11.37
N GLY A 44 10.08 3.61 -10.51
CA GLY A 44 9.68 4.99 -10.81
C GLY A 44 8.40 5.12 -11.65
N GLU A 45 7.71 4.01 -11.91
CA GLU A 45 6.49 3.94 -12.71
C GLU A 45 5.24 4.24 -11.84
N TYR A 46 5.19 5.45 -11.27
CA TYR A 46 4.23 5.79 -10.22
C TYR A 46 2.77 5.67 -10.64
N SER A 47 2.41 6.00 -11.88
CA SER A 47 1.03 5.87 -12.38
C SER A 47 0.57 4.41 -12.41
N LYS A 48 1.46 3.48 -12.74
CA LYS A 48 1.15 2.03 -12.69
C LYS A 48 1.05 1.58 -11.25
N ALA A 49 2.00 1.97 -10.41
CA ALA A 49 1.98 1.67 -8.98
C ALA A 49 0.65 2.08 -8.32
N LEU A 50 0.15 3.28 -8.66
CA LEU A 50 -1.11 3.81 -8.14
C LEU A 50 -2.29 2.90 -8.48
N SER A 51 -2.44 2.53 -9.76
CA SER A 51 -3.56 1.68 -10.20
C SER A 51 -3.57 0.32 -9.48
N PHE A 52 -2.39 -0.24 -9.20
CA PHE A 52 -2.27 -1.50 -8.47
C PHE A 52 -2.56 -1.34 -6.98
N TYR A 53 -2.07 -0.29 -6.33
CA TYR A 53 -2.41 -0.01 -4.93
C TYR A 53 -3.89 0.30 -4.72
N GLU A 54 -4.55 1.00 -5.65
CA GLU A 54 -5.98 1.27 -5.59
C GLU A 54 -6.80 -0.03 -5.62
N LYS A 55 -6.46 -0.98 -6.50
CA LYS A 55 -7.12 -2.31 -6.54
C LYS A 55 -6.92 -3.09 -5.25
N ALA A 56 -5.72 -3.06 -4.67
CA ALA A 56 -5.46 -3.71 -3.39
C ALA A 56 -6.28 -3.09 -2.25
N LEU A 57 -6.31 -1.75 -2.20
CA LEU A 57 -7.05 -1.00 -1.19
C LEU A 57 -8.56 -1.28 -1.28
N GLU A 58 -9.12 -1.29 -2.50
CA GLU A 58 -10.55 -1.59 -2.72
C GLU A 58 -10.93 -2.97 -2.17
N ILE A 59 -10.11 -3.99 -2.46
CA ILE A 59 -10.35 -5.36 -1.96
C ILE A 59 -10.29 -5.39 -0.43
N TYR A 60 -9.27 -4.80 0.18
CA TYR A 60 -9.15 -4.78 1.64
C TYR A 60 -10.27 -4.00 2.32
N GLN A 61 -10.71 -2.87 1.75
CA GLN A 61 -11.85 -2.12 2.28
C GLN A 61 -13.15 -2.93 2.25
N LYS A 62 -13.33 -3.81 1.26
CA LYS A 62 -14.52 -4.65 1.13
C LYS A 62 -14.50 -5.90 2.00
N THR A 63 -13.32 -6.39 2.39
CA THR A 63 -13.17 -7.74 2.97
C THR A 63 -12.59 -7.78 4.36
N LEU A 64 -11.90 -6.72 4.79
CA LEU A 64 -11.26 -6.68 6.10
C LEU A 64 -12.00 -5.73 7.06
N PRO A 65 -11.95 -6.00 8.37
CA PRO A 65 -12.37 -5.04 9.37
C PRO A 65 -11.65 -3.70 9.23
N SER A 66 -12.31 -2.60 9.59
CA SER A 66 -11.76 -1.24 9.45
C SER A 66 -10.49 -0.97 10.28
N ASN A 67 -10.16 -1.84 11.23
CA ASN A 67 -8.95 -1.79 12.04
C ASN A 67 -7.88 -2.82 11.62
N HIS A 68 -8.03 -3.48 10.47
CA HIS A 68 -7.11 -4.54 10.08
C HIS A 68 -5.71 -4.00 9.73
N PRO A 69 -4.61 -4.65 10.19
CA PRO A 69 -3.24 -4.20 9.89
C PRO A 69 -2.92 -4.06 8.39
N ASP A 70 -3.42 -4.97 7.55
CA ASP A 70 -3.21 -4.91 6.10
C ASP A 70 -3.87 -3.69 5.44
N LEU A 71 -5.03 -3.26 5.93
CA LEU A 71 -5.67 -2.03 5.47
C LEU A 71 -4.80 -0.82 5.82
N ALA A 72 -4.19 -0.81 7.01
CA ALA A 72 -3.24 0.23 7.40
C ALA A 72 -1.99 0.24 6.50
N THR A 73 -1.49 -0.94 6.13
CA THR A 73 -0.33 -1.08 5.24
C THR A 73 -0.65 -0.56 3.84
N SER A 74 -1.83 -0.87 3.28
CA SER A 74 -2.24 -0.32 1.98
C SER A 74 -2.37 1.20 1.99
N TYR A 75 -2.92 1.79 3.05
CA TYR A 75 -2.92 3.25 3.18
C TYR A 75 -1.52 3.83 3.31
N TRP A 76 -0.61 3.15 4.01
CA TRP A 76 0.79 3.57 4.08
C TRP A 76 1.48 3.52 2.71
N CYS A 77 1.26 2.47 1.91
CA CYS A 77 1.79 2.37 0.55
C CYS A 77 1.29 3.52 -0.34
N MET A 78 0.00 3.85 -0.26
CA MET A 78 -0.58 5.01 -0.96
C MET A 78 0.08 6.33 -0.52
N GLY A 79 0.28 6.52 0.78
CA GLY A 79 0.95 7.71 1.32
C GLY A 79 2.39 7.83 0.81
N SER A 80 3.15 6.73 0.84
CA SER A 80 4.52 6.70 0.33
C SER A 80 4.59 6.98 -1.17
N LEU A 81 3.65 6.46 -1.96
CA LEU A 81 3.58 6.72 -3.39
C LEU A 81 3.34 8.19 -3.69
N TYR A 82 2.37 8.82 -3.01
CA TYR A 82 2.11 10.25 -3.17
C TYR A 82 3.28 11.11 -2.69
N GLU A 83 4.01 10.69 -1.66
CA GLU A 83 5.26 11.36 -1.27
C GLU A 83 6.29 11.30 -2.40
N ASN A 84 6.46 10.15 -3.07
CA ASN A 84 7.35 10.03 -4.22
C ASN A 84 6.93 10.92 -5.40
N MET A 85 5.61 11.11 -5.58
CA MET A 85 5.02 12.02 -6.58
C MET A 85 5.05 13.50 -6.15
N LYS A 86 5.56 13.82 -4.95
CA LYS A 86 5.57 15.17 -4.34
C LYS A 86 4.18 15.76 -4.10
N ASP A 87 3.13 14.94 -4.06
CA ASP A 87 1.79 15.34 -3.63
C ASP A 87 1.70 15.14 -2.11
N TYR A 88 2.32 16.06 -1.37
CA TYR A 88 2.44 15.99 0.08
C TYR A 88 1.09 16.09 0.80
N SER A 89 0.13 16.79 0.21
CA SER A 89 -1.24 16.90 0.75
C SER A 89 -1.94 15.54 0.75
N LYS A 90 -1.89 14.79 -0.37
CA LYS A 90 -2.43 13.43 -0.41
C LYS A 90 -1.63 12.47 0.45
N ALA A 91 -0.30 12.55 0.40
CA ALA A 91 0.57 11.70 1.20
C ALA A 91 0.22 11.80 2.71
N LEU A 92 0.03 13.02 3.22
CA LEU A 92 -0.35 13.28 4.60
C LEU A 92 -1.70 12.64 4.94
N SER A 93 -2.72 12.84 4.11
CA SER A 93 -4.06 12.25 4.32
C SER A 93 -4.01 10.72 4.42
N TYR A 94 -3.25 10.08 3.54
CA TYR A 94 -3.08 8.63 3.54
C TYR A 94 -2.30 8.12 4.75
N PHE A 95 -1.22 8.80 5.15
CA PHE A 95 -0.48 8.43 6.36
C PHE A 95 -1.31 8.61 7.63
N GLN A 96 -2.16 9.63 7.72
CA GLN A 96 -3.08 9.80 8.85
C GLN A 96 -4.08 8.65 8.97
N ARG A 97 -4.64 8.17 7.85
CA ARG A 97 -5.52 6.99 7.84
C ARG A 97 -4.79 5.72 8.29
N ALA A 98 -3.55 5.53 7.82
CA ALA A 98 -2.72 4.40 8.26
C ALA A 98 -2.41 4.48 9.77
N LEU A 99 -2.14 5.67 10.29
CA LEU A 99 -1.86 5.90 11.71
C LEU A 99 -3.08 5.58 12.57
N ASP A 100 -4.25 6.09 12.21
CA ASP A 100 -5.51 5.84 12.93
C ASP A 100 -5.77 4.34 13.09
N ILE A 101 -5.67 3.58 12.00
CA ILE A 101 -5.87 2.13 12.04
C ILE A 101 -4.84 1.46 12.96
N LYS A 102 -3.55 1.80 12.82
CA LYS A 102 -2.50 1.20 13.66
C LYS A 102 -2.70 1.53 15.14
N GLN A 103 -3.18 2.71 15.49
CA GLN A 103 -3.47 3.09 16.89
C GLN A 103 -4.66 2.31 17.46
N ARG A 104 -5.66 1.99 16.63
CA ARG A 104 -6.81 1.17 17.04
C ARG A 104 -6.46 -0.32 17.14
N ALA A 105 -5.46 -0.79 16.39
CA ALA A 105 -5.13 -2.21 16.25
C ALA A 105 -3.93 -2.67 17.11
N LEU A 106 -3.03 -1.76 17.48
CA LEU A 106 -1.74 -2.09 18.08
C LEU A 106 -1.49 -1.29 19.37
N PRO A 107 -0.69 -1.81 20.31
CA PRO A 107 -0.26 -1.05 21.48
C PRO A 107 0.48 0.25 21.08
N PRO A 108 0.35 1.34 21.84
CA PRO A 108 0.99 2.63 21.52
C PRO A 108 2.52 2.57 21.36
N THR A 109 3.18 1.56 21.94
CA THR A 109 4.63 1.32 21.87
C THR A 109 5.07 0.61 20.58
N HIS A 110 4.13 0.16 19.74
CA HIS A 110 4.45 -0.62 18.56
C HIS A 110 5.28 0.19 17.54
N PRO A 111 6.44 -0.29 17.06
CA PRO A 111 7.35 0.47 16.20
C PRO A 111 6.71 1.04 14.92
N SER A 112 5.76 0.31 14.33
CA SER A 112 5.06 0.77 13.13
C SER A 112 4.29 2.09 13.33
N ILE A 113 3.80 2.38 14.54
CA ILE A 113 3.14 3.65 14.86
C ILE A 113 4.16 4.78 14.81
N LYS A 114 5.36 4.57 15.38
CA LYS A 114 6.45 5.54 15.34
C LYS A 114 6.88 5.84 13.90
N ASN A 115 7.00 4.81 13.06
CA ASN A 115 7.40 4.97 11.66
C ASN A 115 6.38 5.84 10.89
N VAL A 116 5.08 5.56 11.03
CA VAL A 116 4.05 6.38 10.34
C VAL A 116 4.05 7.83 10.86
N LYS A 117 4.19 8.04 12.17
CA LYS A 117 4.31 9.40 12.74
C LYS A 117 5.52 10.14 12.18
N GLN A 118 6.66 9.48 12.03
CA GLN A 118 7.84 10.08 11.42
C GLN A 118 7.59 10.48 9.96
N SER A 119 6.96 9.61 9.15
CA SER A 119 6.56 9.95 7.78
C SER A 119 5.63 11.16 7.72
N ILE A 120 4.65 11.25 8.62
CA ILE A 120 3.75 12.40 8.74
C ILE A 120 4.54 13.70 8.99
N GLU A 121 5.48 13.69 9.92
CA GLU A 121 6.29 14.88 10.24
C GLU A 121 7.22 15.27 9.09
N ILE A 122 7.76 14.29 8.34
CA ILE A 122 8.55 14.56 7.14
C ILE A 122 7.69 15.24 6.07
N VAL A 123 6.50 14.72 5.79
CA VAL A 123 5.61 15.26 4.77
C VAL A 123 5.09 16.64 5.16
N LYS A 124 4.76 16.88 6.43
CA LYS A 124 4.34 18.20 6.94
C LYS A 124 5.37 19.29 6.70
N LYS A 125 6.67 18.98 6.77
CA LYS A 125 7.75 19.94 6.50
C LYS A 125 7.89 20.30 5.01
N LYS A 126 7.23 19.55 4.13
CA LYS A 126 7.28 19.73 2.68
C LYS A 126 5.99 20.33 2.09
N LEU A 127 4.96 20.52 2.93
CA LEU A 127 3.74 21.27 2.60
C LEU A 127 4.04 22.77 2.57
#